data_AF-A0A9X3D1V0-F1
#
_entry.id   AF-A0A9X3D1V0-F1
#
_cell.length_a   1.000
_cell.length_b   1.000
_cell.length_c   1.000
_cell.angle_alpha   90.00
_cell.angle_beta   90.00
_cell.angle_gamma   90.00
#
_symmetry.space_group_name_H-M   'P 1'
#
loop_
_entity.id
_entity.type
_entity.pdbx_description
1 polymer ?
#
loop_
_entity_poly.entity_id
_entity_poly.type
_entity_poly.pdbx_seq_one_letter_code
_entity_poly.pdbx_strand_id
1 'polypeptide(L)'
;MLTKGRHHRALVLYLLLLTWWPWLSLRHTPLAAEVWVRALTAEGPGTANALTWSPSTLSRTWGELEELGLVERKREGRLTRIVPRREDGKDDYVAPAGQKKDWYNAYFTLPHEFWTEQHFATLSPAALAVLLIVLKETTKKPDVELLREKMQDWYGISGKTVTKGIQELMAAGLIEERLRWEEDLSAKLGYVKHHHYGLTGVFSTEERAARRRVARRKRRLNERKKSKKAAQEAKS
;
A
#
# COMPACT_ATOMS: atom_id res chain seq x y z
N MET A 1 -1.17 2.35 -13.33
CA MET A 1 -1.02 3.74 -13.83
C MET A 1 0.18 4.43 -13.16
N LEU A 2 0.21 4.55 -11.83
CA LEU A 2 1.34 5.11 -11.07
C LEU A 2 2.68 4.34 -11.20
N THR A 3 2.63 3.02 -11.34
CA THR A 3 3.82 2.17 -11.53
C THR A 3 4.44 2.29 -12.93
N LYS A 4 3.65 2.70 -13.94
CA LYS A 4 4.10 2.82 -15.35
C LYS A 4 4.86 4.12 -15.60
N GLY A 5 4.46 5.23 -14.96
CA GLY A 5 5.07 6.55 -15.17
C GLY A 5 6.29 6.88 -14.28
N ARG A 6 6.78 5.92 -13.46
CA ARG A 6 7.87 6.15 -12.50
C ARG A 6 7.56 7.29 -11.49
N HIS A 7 6.29 7.57 -11.22
CA HIS A 7 5.86 8.60 -10.25
C HIS A 7 6.00 8.09 -8.81
N HIS A 8 7.24 7.88 -8.38
CA HIS A 8 7.53 7.35 -7.04
C HIS A 8 6.90 8.20 -5.94
N ARG A 9 7.08 9.52 -6.03
CA ARG A 9 6.50 10.48 -5.10
C ARG A 9 4.98 10.40 -5.07
N ALA A 10 4.32 10.37 -6.24
CA ALA A 10 2.87 10.29 -6.31
C ALA A 10 2.33 9.00 -5.68
N LEU A 11 2.99 7.86 -5.91
CA LEU A 11 2.61 6.59 -5.29
C LEU A 11 2.71 6.66 -3.76
N VAL A 12 3.84 7.13 -3.24
CA VAL A 12 4.05 7.25 -1.78
C VAL A 12 3.05 8.20 -1.14
N LEU A 13 2.83 9.36 -1.77
CA LEU A 13 1.87 10.37 -1.31
C LEU A 13 0.44 9.83 -1.30
N TYR A 14 0.05 9.10 -2.35
CA TYR A 14 -1.26 8.48 -2.43
C TYR A 14 -1.45 7.39 -1.36
N LEU A 15 -0.45 6.54 -1.13
CA LEU A 15 -0.49 5.55 -0.05
C LEU A 15 -0.65 6.21 1.33
N LEU A 16 0.03 7.33 1.57
CA LEU A 16 -0.11 8.09 2.82
C LEU A 16 -1.52 8.66 2.96
N LEU A 17 -2.05 9.26 1.89
CA LEU A 17 -3.42 9.78 1.85
C LEU A 17 -4.43 8.69 2.21
N LEU A 18 -4.36 7.53 1.56
CA LEU A 18 -5.25 6.40 1.84
C LEU A 18 -5.12 5.89 3.27
N THR A 19 -3.89 5.84 3.80
CA THR A 19 -3.62 5.43 5.19
C THR A 19 -4.27 6.38 6.20
N TRP A 20 -4.22 7.69 5.92
CA TRP A 20 -4.79 8.72 6.80
C TRP A 20 -6.27 9.01 6.55
N TRP A 21 -6.83 8.56 5.42
CA TRP A 21 -8.18 8.90 5.01
C TRP A 21 -9.28 8.64 6.05
N PRO A 22 -9.29 7.51 6.78
CA PRO A 22 -10.30 7.27 7.81
C PRO A 22 -10.32 8.34 8.92
N TRP A 23 -9.19 8.99 9.17
CA TRP A 23 -9.09 10.09 10.13
C TRP A 23 -9.30 11.45 9.44
N LEU A 24 -8.74 11.67 8.25
CA LEU A 24 -8.86 12.92 7.49
C LEU A 24 -10.31 13.23 7.11
N SER A 25 -11.08 12.22 6.70
CA SER A 25 -12.50 12.37 6.32
C SER A 25 -13.38 12.90 7.45
N LEU A 26 -13.01 12.66 8.71
CA LEU A 26 -13.72 13.16 9.88
C LEU A 26 -13.27 14.56 10.32
N ARG A 27 -12.19 15.10 9.74
CA ARG A 27 -11.66 16.40 10.13
C ARG A 27 -12.37 17.55 9.42
N HIS A 28 -12.79 18.54 10.20
CA HIS A 28 -13.35 19.78 9.68
C HIS A 28 -12.32 20.67 8.99
N THR A 29 -11.06 20.67 9.43
CA THR A 29 -10.00 21.52 8.84
C THR A 29 -9.02 20.72 8.00
N PRO A 30 -8.66 21.19 6.78
CA PRO A 30 -7.61 20.57 5.98
C PRO A 30 -6.26 20.64 6.68
N LEU A 31 -5.34 19.76 6.28
CA LEU A 31 -3.96 19.80 6.75
C LEU A 31 -3.15 20.87 6.02
N ALA A 32 -2.24 21.51 6.74
CA ALA A 32 -1.23 22.38 6.17
C ALA A 32 -0.19 21.56 5.39
N ALA A 33 0.45 22.18 4.39
CA ALA A 33 1.43 21.51 3.52
C ALA A 33 2.62 20.95 4.32
N GLU A 34 3.03 21.67 5.37
CA GLU A 34 4.13 21.34 6.26
C GLU A 34 3.91 20.00 6.99
N VAL A 35 2.65 19.67 7.31
CA VAL A 35 2.32 18.40 7.97
C VAL A 35 2.56 17.22 7.03
N TRP A 36 2.19 17.36 5.76
CA TRP A 36 2.45 16.35 4.74
C TRP A 36 3.96 16.20 4.48
N VAL A 37 4.66 17.32 4.29
CA VAL A 37 6.12 17.30 4.08
C VAL A 37 6.80 16.60 5.24
N ARG A 38 6.49 16.96 6.49
CA ARG A 38 7.10 16.34 7.67
C ARG A 38 6.86 14.82 7.74
N ALA A 39 5.68 14.35 7.37
CA ALA A 39 5.38 12.93 7.39
C ALA A 39 6.04 12.13 6.25
N LEU A 40 6.43 12.82 5.17
CA LEU A 40 7.06 12.22 4.00
C LEU A 40 8.58 12.38 3.99
N THR A 41 9.12 13.22 4.87
CA THR A 41 10.57 13.38 5.04
C THR A 41 11.11 12.21 5.86
N ALA A 42 12.09 11.53 5.29
CA ALA A 42 12.87 10.51 5.97
C ALA A 42 14.12 11.12 6.63
N GLU A 43 14.41 10.72 7.86
CA GLU A 43 15.49 11.25 8.69
C GLU A 43 16.31 10.12 9.33
N GLY A 44 17.62 10.32 9.46
CA GLY A 44 18.53 9.41 10.18
C GLY A 44 19.55 8.67 9.28
N PRO A 45 20.36 7.79 9.88
CA PRO A 45 21.35 7.01 9.15
C PRO A 45 20.69 6.12 8.09
N GLY A 46 21.25 6.10 6.86
CA GLY A 46 20.73 5.29 5.76
C GLY A 46 19.67 5.95 4.88
N THR A 47 19.27 7.20 5.16
CA THR A 47 18.29 7.95 4.33
C THR A 47 18.93 8.86 3.29
N ALA A 48 20.23 8.73 3.02
CA ALA A 48 20.96 9.60 2.09
C ALA A 48 20.37 9.62 0.66
N ASN A 49 19.77 8.50 0.22
CA ASN A 49 19.12 8.38 -1.09
C ASN A 49 17.58 8.45 -1.00
N ALA A 50 17.04 8.87 0.15
CA ALA A 50 15.60 8.87 0.38
C ALA A 50 14.88 9.95 -0.42
N LEU A 51 13.57 9.78 -0.60
CA LEU A 51 12.73 10.78 -1.25
C LEU A 51 12.76 12.11 -0.49
N THR A 52 13.18 13.17 -1.18
CA THR A 52 13.13 14.54 -0.67
C THR A 52 11.80 15.22 -1.01
N TRP A 53 11.31 16.00 -0.06
CA TRP A 53 10.02 16.70 -0.13
C TRP A 53 10.18 18.18 0.22
N SER A 54 9.45 19.00 -0.52
CA SER A 54 9.28 20.43 -0.25
C SER A 54 7.82 20.81 -0.51
N PRO A 55 7.32 21.96 -0.02
CA PRO A 55 5.97 22.41 -0.32
C PRO A 55 5.68 22.52 -1.83
N SER A 56 6.67 22.92 -2.63
CA SER A 56 6.51 23.02 -4.09
C SER A 56 6.45 21.65 -4.75
N THR A 57 7.31 20.71 -4.36
CA THR A 57 7.28 19.33 -4.84
C THR A 57 5.97 18.66 -4.46
N LEU A 58 5.50 18.84 -3.21
CA LEU A 58 4.23 18.32 -2.74
C LEU A 58 3.06 18.84 -3.59
N SER A 59 2.99 20.15 -3.81
CA SER A 59 1.94 20.78 -4.63
C SER A 59 1.91 20.22 -6.05
N ARG A 60 3.09 20.06 -6.68
CA ARG A 60 3.21 19.44 -8.01
C ARG A 60 2.71 18.00 -8.02
N THR A 61 3.13 17.20 -7.04
CA THR A 61 2.72 15.79 -6.93
C THR A 61 1.21 15.65 -6.68
N TRP A 62 0.57 16.58 -5.96
CA TRP A 62 -0.89 16.62 -5.89
C TRP A 62 -1.55 16.92 -7.23
N GLY A 63 -0.97 17.81 -8.03
CA GLY A 63 -1.41 18.07 -9.41
C GLY A 63 -1.31 16.81 -10.29
N GLU A 64 -0.19 16.09 -10.22
CA GLU A 64 -0.03 14.81 -10.93
C GLU A 64 -1.10 13.78 -10.52
N LEU A 65 -1.43 13.68 -9.23
CA LEU A 65 -2.47 12.76 -8.75
C LEU A 65 -3.88 13.18 -9.20
N GLU A 66 -4.13 14.49 -9.31
CA GLU A 66 -5.40 15.05 -9.80
C GLU A 66 -5.55 14.81 -11.30
N GLU A 67 -4.50 15.01 -12.09
CA GLU A 67 -4.46 14.68 -13.53
C GLU A 67 -4.70 13.19 -13.80
N LEU A 68 -4.22 12.31 -12.91
CA LEU A 68 -4.47 10.88 -12.95
C LEU A 68 -5.89 10.50 -12.47
N GLY A 69 -6.70 11.45 -12.01
CA GLY A 69 -8.06 11.22 -11.51
C GLY A 69 -8.11 10.49 -10.16
N LEU A 70 -7.00 10.42 -9.42
CA LEU A 70 -6.91 9.69 -8.16
C LEU A 70 -7.28 10.54 -6.94
N VAL A 71 -7.25 11.87 -7.08
CA VAL A 71 -7.63 12.81 -6.02
C VAL A 71 -8.40 13.99 -6.61
N GLU A 72 -9.18 14.64 -5.75
CA GLU A 72 -9.77 15.95 -5.99
C GLU A 72 -9.19 16.97 -5.01
N ARG A 73 -8.99 18.19 -5.51
CA ARG A 73 -8.48 19.31 -4.70
C ARG A 73 -9.56 20.37 -4.56
N LYS A 74 -9.90 20.68 -3.32
CA LYS A 74 -10.83 21.76 -2.98
C LYS A 74 -10.14 22.81 -2.14
N ARG A 75 -10.10 24.05 -2.61
CA ARG A 75 -9.54 25.16 -1.85
C ARG A 75 -10.49 25.55 -0.71
N GLU A 76 -9.95 25.63 0.50
CA GLU A 76 -10.67 26.04 1.71
C GLU A 76 -9.85 27.15 2.39
N GLY A 77 -10.15 28.40 2.03
CA GLY A 77 -9.39 29.56 2.46
C GLY A 77 -7.94 29.52 1.96
N ARG A 78 -6.99 29.45 2.91
CA ARG A 78 -5.55 29.37 2.64
C ARG A 78 -5.04 27.93 2.48
N LEU A 79 -5.88 26.94 2.76
CA LEU A 79 -5.52 25.53 2.71
C LEU A 79 -6.21 24.82 1.54
N THR A 80 -5.74 23.61 1.24
CA THR A 80 -6.35 22.75 0.21
C THR A 80 -6.79 21.45 0.88
N ARG A 81 -8.07 21.13 0.76
CA ARG A 81 -8.60 19.81 1.08
C ARG A 81 -8.31 18.87 -0.07
N ILE A 82 -7.72 17.74 0.25
CA ILE A 82 -7.45 16.65 -0.69
C ILE A 82 -8.41 15.52 -0.36
N VAL A 83 -9.16 15.07 -1.37
CA VAL A 83 -10.12 13.96 -1.26
C VAL A 83 -9.67 12.86 -2.22
N PRO A 84 -9.40 11.63 -1.77
CA PRO A 84 -9.11 10.53 -2.68
C PRO A 84 -10.36 10.14 -3.47
N ARG A 85 -10.14 9.68 -4.69
CA ARG A 85 -11.14 9.01 -5.54
C ARG A 85 -10.86 7.52 -5.59
N ARG A 86 -11.86 6.73 -6.03
CA ARG A 86 -11.63 5.32 -6.36
C ARG A 86 -10.55 5.23 -7.44
N GLU A 87 -9.77 4.15 -7.44
CA GLU A 87 -8.58 3.99 -8.28
C GLU A 87 -8.88 3.96 -9.80
N ASP A 88 -10.16 3.84 -10.18
CA ASP A 88 -10.64 3.98 -11.56
C ASP A 88 -11.00 5.42 -11.96
N GLY A 89 -10.95 6.36 -11.01
CA GLY A 89 -11.29 7.78 -11.19
C GLY A 89 -12.77 8.05 -11.47
N LYS A 90 -13.67 7.08 -11.25
CA LYS A 90 -15.10 7.23 -11.57
C LYS A 90 -15.95 7.60 -10.38
N ASP A 91 -15.73 6.94 -9.25
CA ASP A 91 -16.53 7.12 -8.04
C ASP A 91 -15.71 7.67 -6.86
N ASP A 92 -16.42 8.13 -5.84
CA ASP A 92 -15.83 8.56 -4.57
C ASP A 92 -15.09 7.41 -3.90
N TYR A 93 -13.98 7.73 -3.23
CA TYR A 93 -13.25 6.73 -2.46
C TYR A 93 -14.05 6.30 -1.22
N VAL A 94 -14.38 5.00 -1.17
CA VAL A 94 -14.95 4.36 0.01
C VAL A 94 -13.87 3.48 0.63
N ALA A 95 -13.52 3.76 1.89
CA ALA A 95 -12.56 2.93 2.61
C ALA A 95 -13.04 1.48 2.65
N PRO A 96 -12.23 0.50 2.20
CA PRO A 96 -12.73 -0.84 1.98
C PRO A 96 -13.12 -1.51 3.30
N ALA A 97 -14.37 -1.95 3.41
CA ALA A 97 -14.91 -2.54 4.63
C ALA A 97 -14.50 -4.01 4.84
N GLY A 98 -13.87 -4.64 3.84
CA GLY A 98 -13.35 -6.01 3.91
C GLY A 98 -14.45 -7.06 3.95
N GLN A 99 -15.55 -6.80 3.26
CA GLN A 99 -16.67 -7.74 3.16
C GLN A 99 -16.23 -8.99 2.39
N LYS A 100 -16.60 -10.17 2.91
CA LYS A 100 -16.09 -11.47 2.43
C LYS A 100 -16.38 -11.80 0.96
N LYS A 101 -17.38 -11.15 0.35
CA LYS A 101 -17.87 -11.46 -1.01
C LYS A 101 -17.46 -10.44 -2.07
N ASP A 102 -16.85 -9.33 -1.65
CA ASP A 102 -16.47 -8.27 -2.57
C ASP A 102 -14.97 -8.36 -2.88
N TRP A 103 -14.67 -8.93 -4.05
CA TRP A 103 -13.30 -9.12 -4.51
C TRP A 103 -12.68 -7.83 -5.04
N TYR A 104 -13.49 -6.87 -5.51
CA TYR A 104 -13.03 -5.54 -5.89
C TYR A 104 -12.60 -4.73 -4.67
N ASN A 105 -13.24 -4.96 -3.52
CA ASN A 105 -12.89 -4.36 -2.23
C ASN A 105 -11.93 -5.22 -1.37
N ALA A 106 -11.25 -6.21 -1.97
CA ALA A 106 -10.23 -6.99 -1.29
C ALA A 106 -8.93 -6.16 -1.16
N TYR A 107 -8.63 -5.69 0.04
CA TYR A 107 -7.41 -4.94 0.35
C TYR A 107 -6.36 -5.82 1.03
N PHE A 108 -5.09 -5.51 0.78
CA PHE A 108 -4.00 -5.99 1.62
C PHE A 108 -3.77 -5.01 2.78
N THR A 109 -3.16 -5.52 3.85
CA THR A 109 -2.77 -4.69 5.00
C THR A 109 -1.31 -4.31 4.85
N LEU A 110 -1.01 -3.02 4.89
CA LEU A 110 0.35 -2.51 4.99
C LEU A 110 0.70 -2.35 6.49
N PRO A 111 1.74 -3.03 6.99
CA PRO A 111 2.21 -2.86 8.37
C PRO A 111 2.62 -1.42 8.68
N HIS A 112 2.52 -1.02 9.96
CA HIS A 112 2.88 0.33 10.39
C HIS A 112 4.38 0.60 10.22
N GLU A 113 5.18 -0.46 10.32
CA GLU A 113 6.62 -0.50 10.16
C GLU A 113 7.07 0.01 8.80
N PHE A 114 6.22 -0.11 7.76
CA PHE A 114 6.46 0.53 6.46
C PHE A 114 6.71 2.04 6.58
N TRP A 115 6.00 2.70 7.50
CA TRP A 115 6.13 4.13 7.76
C TRP A 115 7.22 4.42 8.79
N THR A 116 7.24 3.70 9.92
CA THR A 116 8.16 4.02 11.02
C THR A 116 9.60 3.63 10.75
N GLU A 117 9.83 2.56 9.99
CA GLU A 117 11.16 2.15 9.52
C GLU A 117 11.52 2.82 8.19
N GLN A 118 10.67 3.75 7.72
CA GLN A 118 10.95 4.63 6.58
C GLN A 118 11.12 3.89 5.23
N HIS A 119 10.64 2.65 5.12
CA HIS A 119 10.61 1.87 3.87
C HIS A 119 9.95 2.62 2.71
N PHE A 120 8.97 3.48 3.02
CA PHE A 120 8.30 4.32 2.04
C PHE A 120 9.23 5.28 1.26
N ALA A 121 10.35 5.68 1.86
CA ALA A 121 11.28 6.64 1.29
C ALA A 121 12.60 6.01 0.85
N THR A 122 13.00 4.90 1.48
CA THR A 122 14.27 4.21 1.21
C THR A 122 14.17 3.18 0.09
N LEU A 123 13.00 2.55 -0.08
CA LEU A 123 12.79 1.60 -1.17
C LEU A 123 12.71 2.32 -2.51
N SER A 124 13.32 1.73 -3.53
CA SER A 124 13.20 2.21 -4.90
C SER A 124 11.77 2.01 -5.42
N PRO A 125 11.37 2.71 -6.50
CA PRO A 125 10.04 2.54 -7.08
C PRO A 125 9.77 1.10 -7.53
N ALA A 126 10.83 0.38 -7.92
CA ALA A 126 10.76 -1.02 -8.32
C ALA A 126 10.49 -1.93 -7.12
N ALA A 127 11.25 -1.75 -6.04
CA ALA A 127 11.06 -2.51 -4.80
C ALA A 127 9.70 -2.23 -4.18
N LEU A 128 9.27 -0.97 -4.12
CA LEU A 128 7.95 -0.60 -3.63
C LEU A 128 6.84 -1.25 -4.48
N ALA A 129 6.93 -1.21 -5.80
CA ALA A 129 5.94 -1.86 -6.66
C ALA A 129 5.86 -3.38 -6.42
N VAL A 130 7.01 -4.06 -6.34
CA VAL A 130 7.06 -5.51 -6.06
C VAL A 130 6.50 -5.81 -4.67
N LEU A 131 6.83 -5.00 -3.64
CA LEU A 131 6.31 -5.17 -2.29
C LEU A 131 4.78 -5.12 -2.27
N LEU A 132 4.17 -4.16 -2.94
CA LEU A 132 2.71 -4.04 -3.02
C LEU A 132 2.07 -5.22 -3.76
N ILE A 133 2.70 -5.72 -4.83
CA ILE A 133 2.24 -6.90 -5.56
C ILE A 133 2.30 -8.14 -4.65
N VAL A 134 3.42 -8.37 -3.98
CA VAL A 134 3.56 -9.51 -3.07
C VAL A 134 2.56 -9.38 -1.91
N LEU A 135 2.36 -8.19 -1.34
CA LEU A 135 1.35 -7.94 -0.29
C LEU A 135 -0.07 -8.30 -0.75
N LYS A 136 -0.46 -7.91 -1.97
CA LYS A 136 -1.74 -8.27 -2.60
C LYS A 136 -1.85 -9.77 -2.73
N GLU A 137 -0.90 -10.40 -3.40
CA GLU A 137 -0.93 -11.82 -3.76
C GLU A 137 -0.87 -12.75 -2.55
N THR A 138 -0.14 -12.35 -1.51
CA THR A 138 0.02 -13.12 -0.27
C THR A 138 -1.04 -12.77 0.78
N THR A 139 -2.20 -12.23 0.38
CA THR A 139 -3.28 -11.95 1.35
C THR A 139 -3.88 -13.24 1.92
N LYS A 140 -3.96 -14.31 1.11
CA LYS A 140 -4.54 -15.62 1.48
C LYS A 140 -3.53 -16.77 1.47
N LYS A 141 -2.39 -16.61 0.80
CA LYS A 141 -1.31 -17.60 0.67
C LYS A 141 0.00 -17.03 1.24
N PRO A 142 0.91 -17.88 1.74
CA PRO A 142 2.16 -17.41 2.36
C PRO A 142 3.17 -16.88 1.34
N ASP A 143 3.13 -17.38 0.11
CA ASP A 143 4.06 -17.02 -0.96
C ASP A 143 3.33 -16.86 -2.30
N VAL A 144 4.03 -16.27 -3.27
CA VAL A 144 3.55 -16.12 -4.64
C VAL A 144 4.66 -16.36 -5.64
N GLU A 145 4.34 -17.04 -6.73
CA GLU A 145 5.22 -17.14 -7.87
C GLU A 145 5.19 -15.84 -8.69
N LEU A 146 6.36 -15.27 -8.95
CA LEU A 146 6.51 -14.07 -9.79
C LEU A 146 7.19 -14.43 -11.12
N LEU A 147 6.38 -14.95 -12.05
CA LEU A 147 6.78 -15.23 -13.44
C LEU A 147 7.16 -13.94 -14.18
N ARG A 148 8.47 -13.68 -14.34
CA ARG A 148 9.01 -12.43 -14.93
C ARG A 148 8.39 -12.09 -16.28
N GLU A 149 8.13 -13.10 -17.10
CA GLU A 149 7.56 -12.97 -18.45
C GLU A 149 6.11 -12.46 -18.43
N LYS A 150 5.35 -12.79 -17.38
CA LYS A 150 3.93 -12.41 -17.24
C LYS A 150 3.72 -11.11 -16.47
N MET A 151 4.76 -10.57 -15.83
CA MET A 151 4.63 -9.35 -15.01
C MET A 151 4.20 -8.13 -15.81
N GLN A 152 4.63 -8.04 -17.07
CA GLN A 152 4.21 -6.95 -17.96
C GLN A 152 2.72 -7.04 -18.28
N ASP A 153 2.22 -8.25 -18.55
CA ASP A 153 0.80 -8.46 -18.88
C ASP A 153 -0.09 -8.26 -17.64
N TRP A 154 0.30 -8.81 -16.49
CA TRP A 154 -0.50 -8.77 -15.26
C TRP A 154 -0.48 -7.42 -14.57
N TYR A 155 0.69 -6.77 -14.52
CA TYR A 155 0.92 -5.59 -13.69
C TYR A 155 1.47 -4.39 -14.46
N GLY A 156 1.78 -4.55 -15.75
CA GLY A 156 2.33 -3.48 -16.56
C GLY A 156 3.75 -3.08 -16.19
N ILE A 157 4.50 -3.95 -15.51
CA ILE A 157 5.89 -3.71 -15.11
C ILE A 157 6.82 -4.71 -15.78
N SER A 158 7.97 -4.23 -16.26
CA SER A 158 8.93 -5.08 -16.96
C SER A 158 9.51 -6.15 -16.03
N GLY A 159 9.86 -7.31 -16.59
CA GLY A 159 10.56 -8.36 -15.85
C GLY A 159 11.88 -7.87 -15.22
N LYS A 160 12.59 -6.94 -15.88
CA LYS A 160 13.80 -6.30 -15.34
C LYS A 160 13.51 -5.47 -14.10
N THR A 161 12.43 -4.69 -14.10
CA THR A 161 11.96 -3.92 -12.93
C THR A 161 11.65 -4.86 -11.77
N VAL A 162 10.97 -5.97 -12.05
CA VAL A 162 10.63 -6.99 -11.05
C VAL A 162 11.88 -7.62 -10.46
N THR A 163 12.87 -7.99 -11.28
CA THR A 163 14.15 -8.53 -10.81
C THR A 163 14.86 -7.58 -9.86
N LYS A 164 14.97 -6.30 -10.25
CA LYS A 164 15.59 -5.29 -9.40
C LYS A 164 14.85 -5.14 -8.06
N GLY A 165 13.52 -5.08 -8.11
CA GLY A 165 12.70 -4.96 -6.90
C GLY A 165 12.84 -6.16 -5.97
N ILE A 166 12.85 -7.39 -6.51
CA ILE A 166 13.07 -8.61 -5.73
C ILE A 166 14.44 -8.58 -5.03
N GLN A 167 15.51 -8.28 -5.78
CA GLN A 167 16.87 -8.24 -5.23
C GLN A 167 16.99 -7.24 -4.07
N GLU A 168 16.40 -6.05 -4.24
CA GLU A 168 16.41 -5.01 -3.23
C GLU A 168 15.60 -5.40 -1.98
N LEU A 169 14.42 -6.00 -2.17
CA LEU A 169 13.60 -6.48 -1.04
C LEU A 169 14.23 -7.65 -0.30
N MET A 170 14.95 -8.55 -1.00
CA MET A 170 15.72 -9.62 -0.38
C MET A 170 16.89 -9.04 0.44
N ALA A 171 17.62 -8.07 -0.12
CA ALA A 171 18.72 -7.40 0.58
C ALA A 171 18.23 -6.63 1.83
N ALA A 172 17.02 -6.07 1.77
CA ALA A 172 16.36 -5.44 2.92
C ALA A 172 15.75 -6.45 3.91
N GLY A 173 15.81 -7.76 3.62
CA GLY A 173 15.24 -8.81 4.47
C GLY A 173 13.71 -8.79 4.55
N LEU A 174 13.02 -8.14 3.61
CA LEU A 174 11.55 -7.99 3.57
C LEU A 174 10.84 -9.15 2.86
N ILE A 175 11.56 -9.83 1.97
CA ILE A 175 11.07 -11.04 1.30
C ILE A 175 12.10 -12.16 1.38
N GLU A 176 11.62 -13.38 1.31
CA GLU A 176 12.42 -14.59 1.16
C GLU A 176 12.03 -15.35 -0.10
N GLU A 177 13.01 -16.02 -0.71
CA GLU A 177 12.80 -16.88 -1.86
C GLU A 177 12.64 -18.33 -1.40
N ARG A 178 11.64 -19.02 -1.95
CA ARG A 178 11.36 -20.43 -1.75
C ARG A 178 11.32 -21.12 -3.11
N LEU A 179 12.03 -22.21 -3.26
CA LEU A 179 12.06 -22.99 -4.49
C LEU A 179 11.04 -24.11 -4.39
N ARG A 180 10.17 -24.21 -5.39
CA ARG A 180 9.26 -25.35 -5.55
C ARG A 180 9.61 -26.11 -6.81
N TRP A 181 9.69 -27.43 -6.67
CA TRP A 181 9.87 -28.34 -7.78
C TRP A 181 8.50 -28.91 -8.11
N GLU A 182 8.04 -28.70 -9.33
CA GLU A 182 6.80 -29.30 -9.84
C GLU A 182 7.15 -30.26 -10.96
N GLU A 183 6.47 -31.40 -10.99
CA GLU A 183 6.60 -32.37 -12.09
C GLU A 183 6.03 -31.77 -13.37
N ASP A 184 6.85 -31.77 -14.41
CA ASP A 184 6.43 -31.38 -15.76
C ASP A 184 6.96 -32.42 -16.73
N LEU A 185 6.04 -33.20 -17.29
CA LEU A 185 6.31 -34.25 -18.26
C LEU A 185 6.91 -33.70 -19.56
N SER A 186 6.78 -32.39 -19.82
CA SER A 186 7.36 -31.70 -20.97
C SER A 186 8.78 -31.20 -20.70
N ALA A 187 9.21 -31.15 -19.44
CA ALA A 187 10.54 -30.72 -19.08
C ALA A 187 11.56 -31.83 -19.31
N LYS A 188 12.76 -31.47 -19.79
CA LYS A 188 13.84 -32.42 -20.11
C LYS A 188 14.23 -33.34 -18.95
N LEU A 189 14.08 -32.88 -17.71
CA LEU A 189 14.38 -33.62 -16.49
C LEU A 189 13.11 -34.13 -15.76
N GLY A 190 11.92 -33.93 -16.33
CA GLY A 190 10.64 -34.27 -15.71
C GLY A 190 10.15 -33.31 -14.63
N TYR A 191 10.90 -32.23 -14.34
CA TYR A 191 10.56 -31.23 -13.34
C TYR A 191 10.90 -29.81 -13.80
N VAL A 192 10.12 -28.84 -13.37
CA VAL A 192 10.39 -27.40 -13.51
C VAL A 192 10.56 -26.77 -12.12
N LYS A 193 11.50 -25.84 -12.04
CA LYS A 193 11.81 -25.07 -10.83
C LYS A 193 11.04 -23.76 -10.85
N HIS A 194 10.13 -23.59 -9.90
CA HIS A 194 9.34 -22.37 -9.70
C HIS A 194 9.89 -21.55 -8.54
N HIS A 195 10.04 -20.25 -8.77
CA HIS A 195 10.55 -19.30 -7.78
C HIS A 195 9.38 -18.61 -7.06
N HIS A 196 9.17 -18.97 -5.80
CA HIS A 196 8.14 -18.40 -4.94
C HIS A 196 8.75 -17.37 -3.99
N TYR A 197 8.02 -16.28 -3.74
CA TYR A 197 8.46 -15.21 -2.85
C TYR A 197 7.44 -15.01 -1.75
N GLY A 198 7.90 -15.05 -0.49
CA GLY A 198 7.10 -14.81 0.70
C GLY A 198 7.56 -13.55 1.42
N LEU A 199 6.65 -12.87 2.12
CA LEU A 199 7.01 -11.75 3.00
C LEU A 199 7.45 -12.26 4.37
N THR A 200 8.43 -11.59 4.96
CA THR A 200 9.04 -11.97 6.24
C THR A 200 8.59 -11.05 7.39
N GLY A 201 8.87 -11.47 8.62
CA GLY A 201 8.66 -10.66 9.83
C GLY A 201 7.26 -10.07 9.94
N VAL A 202 7.18 -8.76 10.22
CA VAL A 202 5.92 -8.01 10.37
C VAL A 202 5.10 -7.90 9.07
N PHE A 203 5.73 -8.12 7.92
CA PHE A 203 5.09 -8.14 6.61
C PHE A 203 4.54 -9.53 6.26
N SER A 204 4.91 -10.58 7.00
CA SER A 204 4.46 -11.94 6.74
C SER A 204 2.94 -12.07 6.74
N THR A 205 2.45 -13.05 5.98
CA THR A 205 1.01 -13.32 5.86
C THR A 205 0.39 -13.66 7.21
N GLU A 206 1.10 -14.39 8.06
CA GLU A 206 0.65 -14.79 9.38
C GLU A 206 0.51 -13.60 10.33
N GLU A 207 1.55 -12.77 10.44
CA GLU A 207 1.53 -11.58 11.30
C GLU A 207 0.43 -10.60 10.87
N ARG A 208 0.31 -10.34 9.56
CA ARG A 208 -0.76 -9.50 9.04
C ARG A 208 -2.15 -10.10 9.33
N ALA A 209 -2.32 -11.42 9.24
CA ALA A 209 -3.57 -12.08 9.60
C ALA A 209 -3.87 -11.95 11.09
N ALA A 210 -2.88 -12.10 11.97
CA ALA A 210 -3.01 -11.91 13.41
C ALA A 210 -3.44 -10.47 13.75
N ARG A 211 -2.77 -9.47 13.19
CA ARG A 211 -3.11 -8.05 13.35
C ARG A 211 -4.53 -7.73 12.87
N ARG A 212 -4.95 -8.27 11.72
CA ARG A 212 -6.34 -8.15 11.24
C ARG A 212 -7.36 -8.72 12.22
N ARG A 213 -7.09 -9.88 12.84
CA ARG A 213 -7.98 -10.48 13.85
C ARG A 213 -8.13 -9.56 15.06
N VAL A 214 -7.03 -9.02 15.57
CA VAL A 214 -7.03 -8.07 16.70
C VAL A 214 -7.81 -6.80 16.36
N ALA A 215 -7.55 -6.19 15.19
CA ALA A 215 -8.24 -4.98 14.75
C ALA A 215 -9.75 -5.20 14.59
N ARG A 216 -10.17 -6.32 13.98
CA ARG A 216 -11.58 -6.70 13.86
C ARG A 216 -12.26 -6.87 15.22
N ARG A 217 -11.55 -7.47 16.20
CA ARG A 217 -12.07 -7.62 17.58
C ARG A 217 -12.29 -6.25 18.24
N LYS A 218 -11.31 -5.34 18.14
CA LYS A 218 -11.42 -3.98 18.69
C LYS A 218 -12.57 -3.19 18.03
N ARG A 219 -12.69 -3.26 16.69
CA ARG A 219 -13.78 -2.60 15.96
C ARG A 219 -15.16 -3.06 16.43
N ARG A 220 -15.38 -4.38 16.53
CA ARG A 220 -16.65 -4.95 17.02
C ARG A 220 -16.98 -4.51 18.45
N LEU A 221 -15.98 -4.42 19.32
CA LEU A 221 -16.16 -3.93 20.69
C LEU A 221 -16.58 -2.45 20.69
N ASN A 222 -15.94 -1.61 19.86
CA ASN A 222 -16.28 -0.20 19.75
C ASN A 222 -17.68 0.02 19.16
N GLU A 223 -18.06 -0.75 18.14
CA GLU A 223 -19.41 -0.72 17.55
C GLU A 223 -20.48 -1.08 18.60
N ARG A 224 -20.23 -2.11 19.42
CA ARG A 224 -21.10 -2.49 20.55
C ARG A 224 -21.19 -1.40 21.62
N LYS A 225 -20.09 -0.72 21.93
CA LYS A 225 -20.10 0.40 22.89
C LYS A 225 -20.92 1.58 22.34
N LYS A 226 -20.75 1.91 21.06
CA LYS A 226 -21.47 2.99 20.39
C LYS A 226 -22.98 2.70 20.33
N SER A 227 -23.38 1.48 20.00
CA SER A 227 -24.80 1.10 19.98
C SER A 227 -25.45 1.13 21.37
N LYS A 228 -24.72 0.68 22.41
CA LYS A 228 -25.19 0.80 23.81
C LYS A 228 -25.39 2.25 24.23
N LYS A 229 -24.43 3.14 23.89
CA LYS A 229 -24.52 4.56 24.22
C LYS A 229 -25.73 5.22 23.53
N ALA A 230 -25.91 4.97 22.23
CA ALA A 230 -27.05 5.49 21.47
C ALA A 230 -28.40 4.99 22.02
N ALA A 231 -28.48 3.73 22.46
CA ALA A 231 -29.69 3.17 23.06
C ALA A 231 -29.99 3.76 24.47
N GLN A 232 -28.98 4.27 25.17
CA GLN A 232 -29.14 4.94 26.46
C GLN A 232 -29.59 6.40 26.28
N GLU A 233 -29.01 7.10 25.30
CA GLU A 233 -29.41 8.46 24.91
C GLU A 233 -30.85 8.52 24.35
N ALA A 234 -31.32 7.47 23.67
CA ALA A 234 -32.70 7.39 23.17
C ALA A 234 -33.76 7.07 24.25
N LYS A 235 -33.35 6.75 25.48
CA LYS A 235 -34.23 6.44 26.62
C LYS A 235 -34.28 7.55 27.67
N SER A 236 -33.49 8.60 27.51
CA SER A 236 -33.49 9.83 28.33
C SER A 236 -34.21 10.94 27.57
#